data_AF-A0A662VPE7-F1
#
_entry.id   AF-A0A662VPE7-F1
#
_cell.length_a   1.000
_cell.length_b   1.000
_cell.length_c   1.000
_cell.angle_alpha   90.00
_cell.angle_beta   90.00
_cell.angle_gamma   90.00
#
_symmetry.space_group_name_H-M   'P 1'
#
loop_
_entity.id
_entity.type
_entity.pdbx_description
1 polymer ?
#
loop_
_entity_poly.entity_id
_entity_poly.type
_entity_poly.pdbx_seq_one_letter_code
_entity_poly.pdbx_strand_id
1 'polypeptide(L)'
;MNYKRPKWADVELPDFGNLIVLDIGCGPMKRNCSKRYYSIDISQKFKPHIVGDAHALPIKDEVVDVVLLLSVLEHVKSPEKVLEETFGQFIRT
;
A
#
# COMPACT_ATOMS: atom_id res chain seq x y z
N MET A 1 5.75 -20.93 -0.16
CA MET A 1 6.72 -19.84 -0.44
C MET A 1 7.31 -19.38 0.89
N ASN A 2 8.61 -19.60 1.13
CA ASN A 2 9.30 -19.15 2.34
C ASN A 2 9.65 -17.67 2.18
N TYR A 3 8.81 -16.79 2.72
CA TYR A 3 9.08 -15.35 2.74
C TYR A 3 10.29 -15.08 3.63
N LYS A 4 11.41 -14.63 3.03
CA LYS A 4 12.57 -14.12 3.77
C LYS A 4 12.40 -12.61 3.90
N ARG A 5 12.42 -12.11 5.14
CA ARG A 5 12.30 -10.67 5.44
C ARG A 5 13.49 -9.94 4.79
N PRO A 6 13.26 -9.01 3.86
CA PRO A 6 14.33 -8.28 3.20
C PRO A 6 14.96 -7.26 4.16
N LYS A 7 16.24 -6.91 3.95
CA LYS A 7 16.96 -5.96 4.83
C LYS A 7 16.32 -4.57 4.91
N TRP A 8 15.60 -4.16 3.87
CA TRP A 8 14.86 -2.90 3.86
C TRP A 8 13.58 -2.96 4.71
N ALA A 9 13.11 -4.13 5.11
CA ALA A 9 11.90 -4.28 5.93
C ALA A 9 12.09 -3.77 7.37
N ASP A 10 13.33 -3.47 7.76
CA ASP A 10 13.70 -2.91 9.04
C ASP A 10 13.97 -1.40 8.96
N VAL A 11 13.76 -0.78 7.79
CA VAL A 11 13.80 0.68 7.65
C VAL A 11 12.64 1.25 8.45
N GLU A 12 12.97 2.11 9.42
CA GLU A 12 11.98 2.90 10.14
C GLU A 12 11.32 3.88 9.17
N LEU A 13 10.00 3.77 9.06
CA LEU A 13 9.19 4.78 8.40
C LEU A 13 9.03 5.97 9.35
N PRO A 14 8.91 7.21 8.83
CA PRO A 14 8.59 8.34 9.67
C PRO A 14 7.22 8.14 10.34
N ASP A 15 7.04 8.75 11.52
CA ASP A 15 5.72 8.88 12.12
C ASP A 15 4.91 9.95 11.36
N PHE A 16 3.90 9.50 10.63
CA PHE A 16 2.96 10.35 9.90
C PHE A 16 1.84 10.90 10.80
N GLY A 17 1.85 10.61 12.11
CA GLY A 17 0.96 11.20 13.10
C GLY A 17 -0.51 10.84 12.87
N ASN A 18 -1.31 11.84 12.49
CA ASN A 18 -2.76 11.70 12.26
C ASN A 18 -3.14 11.52 10.78
N LEU A 19 -2.18 11.50 9.86
CA LEU A 19 -2.43 11.30 8.43
C LEU A 19 -2.96 9.89 8.15
N ILE A 20 -3.84 9.75 7.17
CA ILE A 20 -4.37 8.47 6.70
C ILE A 20 -3.31 7.82 5.81
N VAL A 21 -2.77 6.70 6.26
CA VAL A 21 -1.77 5.92 5.53
C VAL A 21 -2.43 4.68 4.94
N LEU A 22 -2.28 4.46 3.63
CA LEU A 22 -2.64 3.23 2.95
C LEU A 22 -1.38 2.46 2.54
N ASP A 23 -1.28 1.22 2.98
CA ASP A 23 -0.18 0.31 2.66
C ASP A 23 -0.65 -0.77 1.69
N ILE A 24 -0.27 -0.61 0.42
CA ILE A 24 -0.67 -1.49 -0.68
C ILE A 24 0.34 -2.63 -0.76
N GLY A 25 -0.14 -3.86 -0.95
CA GLY A 25 0.71 -5.05 -0.97
C GLY A 25 1.44 -5.26 0.35
N CYS A 26 0.73 -5.07 1.47
CA CYS A 26 1.34 -5.00 2.79
C CYS A 26 2.10 -6.28 3.19
N GLY A 27 1.76 -7.42 2.60
CA GLY A 27 2.33 -8.71 2.94
C GLY A 27 2.14 -9.02 4.44
N PRO A 28 3.02 -9.83 5.05
CA PRO A 28 2.89 -10.18 6.47
C PRO A 28 3.26 -9.04 7.44
N MET A 29 3.64 -7.87 6.92
CA MET A 29 4.17 -6.77 7.73
C MET A 29 3.04 -5.88 8.24
N LYS A 30 3.15 -5.47 9.51
CA LYS A 30 2.35 -4.40 10.09
C LYS A 30 3.27 -3.24 10.43
N ARG A 31 2.84 -2.02 10.11
CA ARG A 31 3.63 -0.81 10.30
C ARG A 31 2.93 0.07 11.33
N ASN A 32 3.72 0.65 12.22
CA ASN A 32 3.25 1.60 13.23
C ASN A 32 3.77 3.00 12.88
N CYS A 33 3.33 3.51 11.72
CA CYS A 33 3.75 4.80 11.19
C CYS A 33 2.63 5.85 11.21
N SER A 34 1.43 5.51 11.68
CA SER A 34 0.31 6.45 11.84
C SER A 34 -0.75 5.85 12.76
N LYS A 35 -1.53 6.73 13.42
CA LYS A 35 -2.76 6.33 14.14
C LYS A 35 -3.88 5.87 13.22
N ARG A 36 -3.84 6.24 11.93
CA ARG A 36 -4.85 5.93 10.91
C ARG A 36 -4.21 5.15 9.76
N TYR A 37 -3.73 3.96 10.08
CA TYR A 37 -3.07 3.06 9.14
C TYR A 37 -4.05 2.00 8.64
N TYR A 38 -4.15 1.87 7.32
CA TYR A 38 -4.93 0.84 6.62
C TYR A 38 -4.02 0.07 5.68
N SER A 39 -4.35 -1.19 5.46
CA SER A 39 -3.57 -2.07 4.59
C SER A 39 -4.47 -2.82 3.62
N ILE A 40 -3.97 -3.00 2.39
CA ILE A 40 -4.63 -3.75 1.33
C ILE A 40 -3.66 -4.75 0.73
N ASP A 41 -4.13 -5.97 0.50
CA ASP A 41 -3.37 -7.03 -0.18
C ASP A 41 -4.34 -7.94 -0.95
N ILE A 42 -3.90 -8.47 -2.09
CA ILE A 42 -4.69 -9.43 -2.87
C ILE A 42 -4.86 -10.76 -2.12
N SER A 43 -3.93 -11.06 -1.22
CA SER A 43 -3.89 -12.30 -0.45
C SER A 43 -4.46 -12.11 0.95
N GLN A 44 -5.65 -12.67 1.17
CA GLN A 44 -6.28 -12.73 2.50
C GLN A 44 -5.39 -13.40 3.57
N LYS A 45 -4.42 -14.23 3.15
CA LYS A 45 -3.46 -14.89 4.06
C LYS A 45 -2.78 -13.92 5.01
N PHE A 46 -2.50 -12.71 4.56
CA PHE A 46 -1.78 -11.71 5.33
C PHE A 46 -2.67 -10.92 6.30
N LYS A 47 -3.98 -11.19 6.30
CA LYS A 47 -4.99 -10.51 7.13
C LYS A 47 -4.90 -8.98 7.00
N PRO A 48 -4.92 -8.43 5.77
CA PRO A 48 -4.99 -6.98 5.57
C PRO A 48 -6.32 -6.42 6.10
N HIS A 49 -6.40 -5.10 6.27
CA HIS A 49 -7.67 -4.45 6.58
C HIS A 49 -8.68 -4.60 5.43
N ILE A 50 -8.17 -4.61 4.19
CA ILE A 50 -8.94 -4.75 2.95
C ILE A 50 -8.30 -5.85 2.10
N VAL A 51 -9.09 -6.78 1.58
CA VAL A 51 -8.63 -7.73 0.54
C VAL A 51 -9.04 -7.17 -0.81
N GLY A 52 -8.09 -6.91 -1.70
CA GLY A 52 -8.40 -6.30 -2.99
C GLY A 52 -7.21 -6.22 -3.94
N ASP A 53 -7.50 -5.95 -5.22
CA ASP A 53 -6.51 -5.77 -6.28
C ASP A 53 -6.04 -4.31 -6.32
N ALA A 54 -4.74 -4.09 -6.31
CA ALA A 54 -4.15 -2.75 -6.40
C ALA A 54 -4.41 -2.04 -7.74
N HIS A 55 -4.80 -2.78 -8.79
CA HIS A 55 -5.19 -2.22 -10.09
C HIS A 55 -6.61 -1.64 -10.11
N ALA A 56 -7.37 -1.75 -9.02
CA ALA A 56 -8.72 -1.21 -8.86
C ALA A 56 -9.02 -1.08 -7.36
N LEU A 57 -8.60 0.02 -6.76
CA LEU A 57 -8.67 0.18 -5.30
C LEU A 57 -10.14 0.33 -4.84
N PRO A 58 -10.62 -0.48 -3.88
CA PRO A 58 -12.00 -0.40 -3.38
C PRO A 58 -12.14 0.69 -2.30
N ILE A 59 -11.59 1.87 -2.55
CA ILE A 59 -11.64 3.04 -1.66
C ILE A 59 -12.08 4.26 -2.45
N LYS A 60 -12.54 5.30 -1.76
CA LYS A 60 -12.91 6.56 -2.41
C LYS A 60 -11.66 7.35 -2.80
N ASP A 61 -11.74 8.10 -3.89
CA ASP A 61 -10.71 9.05 -4.28
C ASP A 61 -10.45 10.10 -3.19
N GLU A 62 -9.22 10.61 -3.12
CA GLU A 62 -8.81 11.73 -2.27
C GLU A 62 -9.06 11.56 -0.75
N VAL A 63 -9.14 10.31 -0.25
CA VAL A 63 -9.31 10.03 1.19
C VAL A 63 -8.05 9.57 1.90
N VAL A 64 -6.94 9.40 1.19
CA VAL A 64 -5.65 8.91 1.72
C VAL A 64 -4.61 10.01 1.57
N ASP A 65 -3.89 10.29 2.67
CA ASP A 65 -2.84 11.31 2.68
C ASP A 65 -1.48 10.75 2.23
N VAL A 66 -1.22 9.47 2.53
CA VAL A 66 0.06 8.80 2.26
C VAL A 66 -0.17 7.38 1.73
N VAL A 67 0.45 7.06 0.60
CA VAL A 67 0.46 5.71 0.03
C VAL A 67 1.84 5.07 0.20
N LEU A 68 1.89 3.84 0.69
CA LEU A 68 3.10 3.01 0.74
C LEU A 68 3.02 1.92 -0.34
N LEU A 69 4.06 1.84 -1.18
CA LEU A 69 4.25 0.83 -2.23
C LEU A 69 5.63 0.17 -2.05
N LEU A 70 5.74 -0.69 -1.04
CA LEU A 70 7.03 -1.26 -0.62
C LEU A 70 7.23 -2.65 -1.23
N SER A 71 8.03 -2.73 -2.29
CA SER A 71 8.28 -3.96 -3.07
C SER A 71 7.00 -4.61 -3.61
N VAL A 72 6.19 -3.79 -4.29
CA VAL A 72 4.90 -4.20 -4.87
C VAL A 72 4.89 -4.10 -6.38
N LEU A 73 5.44 -3.00 -6.93
CA LEU A 73 5.34 -2.69 -8.35
C LEU A 73 6.02 -3.76 -9.23
N GLU A 74 7.02 -4.46 -8.71
CA GLU A 74 7.69 -5.57 -9.39
C GLU A 74 6.85 -6.86 -9.47
N HIS A 75 5.74 -6.93 -8.73
CA HIS A 75 4.89 -8.13 -8.64
C HIS A 75 3.54 -7.98 -9.33
N VAL A 76 3.19 -6.77 -9.77
CA VAL A 76 1.94 -6.47 -10.46
C VAL A 76 2.13 -6.53 -11.98
N LYS A 77 1.04 -6.76 -12.72
CA LYS A 77 1.09 -6.87 -14.18
C LYS A 77 1.21 -5.50 -14.87
N SER A 78 0.57 -4.48 -14.32
CA SER A 78 0.48 -3.13 -14.86
C SER A 78 0.79 -2.11 -13.76
N PRO A 79 2.09 -1.90 -13.42
CA PRO A 79 2.48 -0.97 -12.37
C PRO A 79 2.01 0.47 -12.64
N GLU A 80 1.95 0.89 -13.89
CA GLU A 80 1.39 2.16 -14.32
C GLU A 80 -0.06 2.35 -13.86
N LYS A 81 -0.88 1.31 -13.98
CA LYS A 81 -2.27 1.36 -13.55
C LYS A 81 -2.39 1.44 -12.03
N VAL A 82 -1.52 0.74 -11.29
CA VAL A 82 -1.45 0.87 -9.83
C VAL A 82 -1.03 2.29 -9.42
N LEU A 83 -0.10 2.91 -10.16
CA LEU A 83 0.28 4.30 -9.93
C LEU A 83 -0.86 5.28 -10.26
N GLU A 84 -1.62 5.05 -11.33
CA GLU A 84 -2.82 5.83 -11.64
C GLU A 84 -3.86 5.77 -10.52
N GLU A 85 -4.11 4.59 -9.94
CA GLU A 85 -5.03 4.45 -8.80
C GLU A 85 -4.53 5.14 -7.51
N THR A 86 -3.23 5.43 -7.39
CA THR A 86 -2.62 5.97 -6.17
C THR A 86 -2.24 7.45 -6.24
N PHE A 87 -1.92 7.95 -7.44
CA PHE A 87 -1.52 9.33 -7.71
C PHE A 87 -2.44 10.05 -8.70
N GLY A 88 -3.25 9.31 -9.45
CA GLY A 88 -3.89 9.77 -10.67
C GLY A 88 -5.23 10.47 -10.47
N GLN A 89 -5.16 11.78 -10.19
CA GLN A 89 -6.02 12.77 -10.86
C GLN A 89 -5.24 14.00 -11.40
N PHE A 90 -3.90 14.00 -11.39
CA PHE A 90 -3.10 15.21 -11.72
C PHE A 90 -2.52 15.31 -13.14
N ILE A 91 -2.84 14.40 -14.08
CA ILE A 91 -2.55 14.64 -15.51
C ILE A 91 -3.84 14.52 -16.31
N ARG A 92 -4.62 15.60 -16.33
CA ARG A 92 -5.48 15.91 -17.47
C ARG A 92 -4.73 16.94 -18.32
N THR A 93 -4.12 16.46 -19.40
CA THR A 93 -3.74 17.31 -20.54
C THR A 93 -4.98 17.88 -21.21
#